data_AF-T0Y356-F1
#
_entry.id   AF-T0Y356-F1
#
_cell.length_a   1.000
_cell.length_b   1.000
_cell.length_c   1.000
_cell.angle_alpha   90.00
_cell.angle_beta   90.00
_cell.angle_gamma   90.00
#
_symmetry.space_group_name_H-M   'P 1'
#
loop_
_entity.id
_entity.type
_entity.pdbx_description
1 polymer ?
#
loop_
_entity_poly.entity_id
_entity_poly.type
_entity_poly.pdbx_seq_one_letter_code
_entity_poly.pdbx_strand_id
1 'polypeptide(L)'
;YLPEKWLLDAARRVCQIQQVTHALKFTHPDAKGSSLNSAGNSAAGEHQVGTHSIGDQLASDIVGNAAALDVYKFLSLSIGGKSLLDYACMQHPALAAALSNDAEQAGNWMAAFSSLAQPKGKPASHKLAKQVYWPLDNGEYHLLAPLFPTSLVHGVWKMIREDLFSETTKAAREAHRAGVSHLQGYHE
;
A
#
# COMPACT_ATOMS: atom_id res chain seq x y z
N TYR A 1 -0.02 -7.47 -28.37
CA TYR A 1 -0.78 -8.56 -27.74
C TYR A 1 -2.26 -8.37 -28.04
N LEU A 2 -3.01 -9.46 -28.25
CA LEU A 2 -4.48 -9.38 -28.28
C LEU A 2 -4.97 -9.04 -26.85
N PRO A 3 -5.84 -8.03 -26.68
CA PRO A 3 -6.26 -7.55 -25.35
C PRO A 3 -6.78 -8.66 -24.43
N GLU A 4 -7.66 -9.52 -24.92
CA GLU A 4 -8.27 -10.61 -24.15
C GLU A 4 -7.25 -11.64 -23.65
N LYS A 5 -6.25 -11.99 -24.48
CA LYS A 5 -5.20 -12.95 -24.09
C LYS A 5 -4.34 -12.38 -22.97
N TRP A 6 -4.06 -11.08 -23.02
CA TRP A 6 -3.31 -10.42 -21.97
C TRP A 6 -4.14 -10.31 -20.69
N LEU A 7 -5.43 -9.98 -20.76
CA LEU A 7 -6.32 -9.90 -19.60
C LEU A 7 -6.45 -11.25 -18.88
N LEU A 8 -6.62 -12.34 -19.64
CA LEU A 8 -6.66 -13.69 -19.08
C LEU A 8 -5.36 -14.05 -18.33
N ASP A 9 -4.21 -13.70 -18.92
CA ASP A 9 -2.91 -13.93 -18.30
C ASP A 9 -2.70 -13.04 -17.06
N ALA A 10 -3.09 -11.76 -17.13
CA ALA A 10 -3.04 -10.82 -16.03
C ALA A 10 -3.91 -11.28 -14.83
N ALA A 11 -5.12 -11.77 -15.11
CA ALA A 11 -6.02 -12.32 -14.08
C ALA A 11 -5.44 -13.55 -13.40
N ARG A 12 -4.61 -14.35 -14.08
CA ARG A 12 -3.88 -15.47 -13.47
C ARG A 12 -2.68 -15.00 -12.64
N ARG A 13 -1.95 -13.99 -13.12
CA ARG A 13 -0.72 -13.48 -12.47
C ARG A 13 -0.98 -12.58 -11.27
N VAL A 14 -2.18 -11.99 -11.14
CA VAL A 14 -2.53 -11.13 -10.00
C VAL A 14 -2.35 -11.83 -8.65
N CYS A 15 -2.57 -13.15 -8.58
CA CYS A 15 -2.37 -13.91 -7.35
C CYS A 15 -0.89 -13.97 -6.90
N GLN A 16 0.06 -13.58 -7.75
CA GLN A 16 1.49 -13.51 -7.44
C GLN A 16 1.91 -12.21 -6.77
N ILE A 17 1.02 -11.20 -6.73
CA ILE A 17 1.24 -9.89 -6.11
C ILE A 17 0.14 -9.56 -5.12
N GLN A 18 0.41 -8.72 -4.13
CA GLN A 18 -0.55 -8.29 -3.14
C GLN A 18 -0.30 -6.81 -2.82
N GLN A 19 -1.37 -6.04 -2.74
CA GLN A 19 -1.34 -4.69 -2.21
C GLN A 19 -1.27 -4.74 -0.69
N VAL A 20 -0.33 -3.99 -0.11
CA VAL A 20 -0.02 -4.03 1.32
C VAL A 20 0.33 -2.64 1.83
N THR A 21 0.10 -2.43 3.12
CA THR A 21 0.53 -1.25 3.88
C THR A 21 1.55 -1.63 4.94
N HIS A 22 1.53 -2.90 5.35
CA HIS A 22 2.45 -3.49 6.31
C HIS A 22 3.00 -4.79 5.72
N ALA A 23 4.31 -4.83 5.50
CA ALA A 23 4.96 -5.92 4.77
C ALA A 23 5.93 -6.70 5.65
N LEU A 24 5.81 -8.02 5.62
CA LEU A 24 6.67 -8.94 6.40
C LEU A 24 8.11 -8.96 5.88
N LYS A 25 8.28 -8.89 4.55
CA LYS A 25 9.59 -9.04 3.88
C LYS A 25 10.63 -7.98 4.30
N PHE A 26 10.19 -6.80 4.74
CA PHE A 26 11.11 -5.77 5.24
C PHE A 26 11.67 -6.08 6.63
N THR A 27 11.12 -7.07 7.34
CA THR A 27 11.73 -7.61 8.57
C THR A 27 12.88 -8.55 8.24
N HIS A 28 12.67 -9.44 7.26
CA HIS A 28 13.71 -10.31 6.72
C HIS A 28 13.31 -10.73 5.28
N PRO A 29 14.21 -10.64 4.29
CA PRO A 29 13.86 -10.88 2.88
C PRO A 29 13.31 -12.28 2.61
N ASP A 30 13.84 -13.30 3.30
CA ASP A 30 13.38 -14.69 3.18
C ASP A 30 12.16 -15.05 4.05
N ALA A 31 11.59 -14.10 4.80
CA ALA A 31 10.42 -14.40 5.61
C ALA A 31 9.18 -14.61 4.72
N LYS A 32 8.57 -15.80 4.84
CA LYS A 32 7.32 -16.16 4.17
C LYS A 32 6.19 -16.19 5.19
N GLY A 33 5.20 -15.35 4.98
CA GLY A 33 4.05 -15.19 5.87
C GLY A 33 3.14 -14.07 5.38
N SER A 34 2.23 -13.66 6.23
CA SER A 34 1.20 -12.68 5.89
C SER A 34 1.74 -11.26 5.89
N SER A 35 1.36 -10.51 4.87
CA SER A 35 1.45 -9.05 4.83
C SER A 35 0.04 -8.48 4.80
N LEU A 36 -0.16 -7.28 5.34
CA LEU A 36 -1.48 -6.72 5.59
C LEU A 36 -1.72 -5.46 4.76
N ASN A 37 -2.97 -5.31 4.32
CA ASN A 37 -3.51 -4.09 3.75
C ASN A 37 -4.51 -3.50 4.76
N SER A 38 -4.11 -2.50 5.53
CA SER A 38 -4.91 -1.91 6.60
C SER A 38 -4.54 -0.45 6.77
N ALA A 39 -5.55 0.39 6.99
CA ALA A 39 -5.35 1.80 7.34
C ALA A 39 -4.81 1.99 8.77
N GLY A 40 -4.56 0.92 9.53
CA GLY A 40 -4.15 1.02 10.94
C GLY A 40 -5.35 1.05 11.89
N ASN A 41 -5.11 1.50 13.13
CA ASN A 41 -6.13 1.54 14.17
C ASN A 41 -6.80 2.92 14.22
N SER A 42 -7.99 3.07 13.63
CA SER A 42 -8.76 4.32 13.67
C SER A 42 -9.27 4.68 15.07
N ALA A 43 -9.29 3.73 16.01
CA ALA A 43 -9.64 4.00 17.40
C ALA A 43 -8.44 4.54 18.21
N ALA A 44 -7.25 4.60 17.63
CA ALA A 44 -6.13 5.31 18.24
C ALA A 44 -6.45 6.81 18.23
N GLY A 45 -6.60 7.39 19.42
CA GLY A 45 -6.94 8.81 19.59
C GLY A 45 -5.87 9.76 19.07
N GLU A 46 -6.14 11.06 19.18
CA GLU A 46 -5.33 12.14 18.57
C GLU A 46 -3.89 12.24 19.09
N HIS A 47 -3.58 11.61 20.22
CA HIS A 47 -2.25 11.65 20.84
C HIS A 47 -1.32 10.52 20.36
N GLN A 48 -1.76 9.66 19.45
CA GLN A 48 -0.98 8.56 18.91
C GLN A 48 -0.81 8.71 17.40
N VAL A 49 0.44 8.66 16.95
CA VAL A 49 0.78 8.69 15.52
C VAL A 49 1.05 7.29 15.02
N GLY A 50 0.43 6.93 13.91
CA GLY A 50 0.63 5.66 13.23
C GLY A 50 0.11 5.70 11.79
N THR A 51 0.00 4.54 11.15
CA THR A 51 -0.54 4.44 9.78
C THR A 51 -1.94 5.06 9.67
N HIS A 52 -2.74 5.01 10.75
CA HIS A 52 -4.07 5.61 10.84
C HIS A 52 -4.06 7.14 10.72
N SER A 53 -2.94 7.80 11.04
CA SER A 53 -2.81 9.25 10.99
C SER A 53 -2.62 9.80 9.57
N ILE A 54 -2.35 8.94 8.57
CA ILE A 54 -2.08 9.36 7.18
C ILE A 54 -3.38 9.70 6.42
N GLY A 55 -4.50 9.05 6.78
CA GLY A 55 -5.79 9.25 6.13
C GLY A 55 -5.75 8.95 4.62
N ASP A 56 -6.36 9.83 3.83
CA ASP A 56 -6.54 9.66 2.38
C ASP A 56 -5.23 9.70 1.58
N GLN A 57 -4.13 10.13 2.20
CA GLN A 57 -2.80 10.13 1.57
C GLN A 57 -2.10 8.76 1.63
N LEU A 58 -2.76 7.74 2.19
CA LEU A 58 -2.21 6.41 2.39
C LEU A 58 -1.87 5.74 1.04
N ALA A 59 -0.58 5.79 0.70
CA ALA A 59 -0.06 5.09 -0.46
C ALA A 59 0.24 3.63 -0.10
N SER A 60 -0.51 2.69 -0.68
CA SER A 60 -0.21 1.27 -0.56
C SER A 60 1.02 0.88 -1.38
N ASP A 61 1.74 -0.12 -0.90
CA ASP A 61 2.88 -0.77 -1.55
C ASP A 61 2.44 -2.11 -2.18
N ILE A 62 3.28 -2.69 -3.05
CA ILE A 62 3.05 -3.99 -3.66
C ILE A 62 4.17 -4.96 -3.31
N VAL A 63 3.80 -6.11 -2.77
CA VAL A 63 4.72 -7.23 -2.55
C VAL A 63 4.37 -8.40 -3.46
N GLY A 64 5.37 -9.09 -4.00
CA GLY A 64 5.14 -10.27 -4.82
C GLY A 64 6.21 -10.51 -5.87
N ASN A 65 5.83 -11.23 -6.93
CA ASN A 65 6.69 -11.46 -8.08
C ASN A 65 6.79 -10.20 -8.95
N ALA A 66 8.02 -9.72 -9.19
CA ALA A 66 8.29 -8.55 -10.01
C ALA A 66 7.75 -8.69 -11.45
N ALA A 67 7.72 -9.92 -11.99
CA ALA A 67 7.20 -10.20 -13.32
C ALA A 67 5.68 -10.00 -13.45
N ALA A 68 4.96 -9.76 -12.35
CA ALA A 68 3.53 -9.46 -12.34
C ALA A 68 3.22 -7.99 -12.00
N LEU A 69 4.24 -7.12 -11.85
CA LEU A 69 4.03 -5.70 -11.54
C LEU A 69 3.37 -4.91 -12.67
N ASP A 70 3.43 -5.39 -13.92
CA ASP A 70 2.66 -4.85 -15.04
C ASP A 70 1.14 -4.94 -14.79
N VAL A 71 0.67 -5.99 -14.10
CA VAL A 71 -0.74 -6.14 -13.71
C VAL A 71 -1.13 -5.05 -12.72
N TYR A 72 -0.26 -4.75 -11.74
CA TYR A 72 -0.52 -3.63 -10.83
C TYR A 72 -0.54 -2.29 -11.57
N LYS A 73 0.41 -2.04 -12.48
CA LYS A 73 0.42 -0.81 -13.29
C LYS A 73 -0.89 -0.63 -14.05
N PHE A 74 -1.43 -1.69 -14.65
CA PHE A 74 -2.75 -1.68 -15.27
C PHE A 74 -3.85 -1.33 -14.26
N LEU A 75 -3.90 -2.02 -13.12
CA LEU A 75 -4.93 -1.81 -12.10
C LEU A 75 -4.84 -0.44 -11.41
N SER A 76 -3.66 0.21 -11.44
CA SER A 76 -3.43 1.55 -10.90
C SER A 76 -3.88 2.68 -11.83
N LEU A 77 -4.28 2.38 -13.07
CA LEU A 77 -4.78 3.39 -13.99
C LEU A 77 -6.04 4.05 -13.41
N SER A 78 -6.05 5.38 -13.40
CA SER A 78 -7.15 6.18 -12.84
C SER A 78 -8.09 6.66 -13.94
N ILE A 79 -9.38 6.46 -13.73
CA ILE A 79 -10.46 6.98 -14.58
C ILE A 79 -11.48 7.65 -13.65
N GLY A 80 -11.76 8.94 -13.86
CA GLY A 80 -12.72 9.66 -13.02
C GLY A 80 -12.34 9.72 -11.54
N GLY A 81 -11.04 9.70 -11.21
CA GLY A 81 -10.54 9.78 -9.84
C GLY A 81 -10.53 8.45 -9.07
N LYS A 82 -10.93 7.34 -9.69
CA LYS A 82 -10.83 5.99 -9.10
C LYS A 82 -9.93 5.10 -9.94
N SER A 83 -9.18 4.22 -9.29
CA SER A 83 -8.35 3.25 -10.00
C SER A 83 -9.20 2.12 -10.61
N LEU A 84 -8.67 1.44 -11.62
CA LEU A 84 -9.29 0.21 -12.13
C LEU A 84 -9.44 -0.85 -11.04
N LEU A 85 -8.51 -0.89 -10.07
CA LEU A 85 -8.64 -1.74 -8.88
C LEU A 85 -9.87 -1.38 -8.05
N ASP A 86 -10.14 -0.09 -7.82
CA ASP A 86 -11.31 0.35 -7.06
C ASP A 86 -12.60 -0.05 -7.78
N TYR A 87 -12.65 0.13 -9.10
CA TYR A 87 -13.78 -0.32 -9.91
C TYR A 87 -13.94 -1.85 -9.87
N ALA A 88 -12.83 -2.61 -9.85
CA ALA A 88 -12.85 -4.06 -9.69
C ALA A 88 -13.41 -4.47 -8.32
N CYS A 89 -12.97 -3.83 -7.24
CA CYS A 89 -13.47 -4.04 -5.89
C CYS A 89 -14.96 -3.68 -5.75
N MET A 90 -15.42 -2.63 -6.42
CA MET A 90 -16.82 -2.21 -6.45
C MET A 90 -17.70 -3.05 -7.40
N GLN A 91 -17.13 -4.01 -8.13
CA GLN A 91 -17.83 -4.79 -9.15
C GLN A 91 -18.57 -3.90 -10.18
N HIS A 92 -17.91 -2.81 -10.61
CA HIS A 92 -18.55 -1.78 -11.42
C HIS A 92 -18.95 -2.30 -12.81
N PRO A 93 -20.22 -2.19 -13.23
CA PRO A 93 -20.71 -2.77 -14.49
C PRO A 93 -19.98 -2.28 -15.74
N ALA A 94 -19.61 -0.99 -15.78
CA ALA A 94 -18.88 -0.43 -16.92
C ALA A 94 -17.48 -1.06 -17.09
N LEU A 95 -16.81 -1.42 -16.00
CA LEU A 95 -15.52 -2.10 -16.08
C LEU A 95 -15.73 -3.55 -16.55
N ALA A 96 -16.73 -4.25 -16.02
CA ALA A 96 -17.06 -5.60 -16.48
C ALA A 96 -17.33 -5.65 -17.99
N ALA A 97 -18.16 -4.73 -18.51
CA ALA A 97 -18.45 -4.61 -19.94
C ALA A 97 -17.23 -4.24 -20.79
N ALA A 98 -16.29 -3.46 -20.24
CA ALA A 98 -15.04 -3.13 -20.93
C ALA A 98 -14.02 -4.28 -20.93
N LEU A 99 -14.11 -5.19 -19.95
CA LEU A 99 -13.22 -6.34 -19.82
C LEU A 99 -13.61 -7.45 -20.81
N SER A 100 -14.88 -7.86 -20.84
CA SER A 100 -15.35 -8.89 -21.77
C SER A 100 -16.84 -8.72 -22.10
N ASN A 101 -17.23 -9.18 -23.29
CA ASN A 101 -18.63 -9.32 -23.69
C ASN A 101 -19.31 -10.53 -23.01
N ASP A 102 -18.52 -11.47 -22.49
CA ASP A 102 -19.02 -12.59 -21.69
C ASP A 102 -19.07 -12.18 -20.21
N ALA A 103 -20.27 -12.16 -19.66
CA ALA A 103 -20.53 -11.76 -18.28
C ALA A 103 -19.85 -12.68 -17.25
N GLU A 104 -19.75 -13.98 -17.52
CA GLU A 104 -19.09 -14.93 -16.62
C GLU A 104 -17.58 -14.68 -16.61
N GLN A 105 -16.99 -14.50 -17.78
CA GLN A 105 -15.56 -14.19 -17.91
C GLN A 105 -15.22 -12.84 -17.26
N ALA A 106 -16.02 -11.80 -17.51
CA ALA A 106 -15.84 -10.50 -16.90
C ALA A 106 -15.91 -10.58 -15.37
N GLY A 107 -16.89 -11.31 -14.82
CA GLY A 107 -17.01 -11.54 -13.38
C GLY A 107 -15.79 -12.24 -12.79
N ASN A 108 -15.29 -13.28 -13.46
CA ASN A 108 -14.09 -14.00 -13.04
C ASN A 108 -12.84 -13.12 -13.01
N TRP A 109 -12.66 -12.25 -14.02
CA TRP A 109 -11.53 -11.32 -14.05
C TRP A 109 -11.65 -10.23 -12.99
N MET A 110 -12.85 -9.69 -12.77
CA MET A 110 -13.10 -8.70 -11.71
C MET A 110 -12.82 -9.29 -10.31
N ALA A 111 -13.27 -10.51 -10.05
CA ALA A 111 -12.97 -11.24 -8.82
C ALA A 111 -11.45 -11.48 -8.66
N ALA A 112 -10.76 -11.88 -9.74
CA ALA A 112 -9.32 -12.05 -9.72
C ALA A 112 -8.60 -10.73 -9.40
N PHE A 113 -8.94 -9.64 -10.07
CA PHE A 113 -8.29 -8.34 -9.87
C PHE A 113 -8.55 -7.76 -8.48
N SER A 114 -9.77 -7.84 -7.96
CA SER A 114 -10.11 -7.39 -6.61
C SER A 114 -9.36 -8.16 -5.51
N SER A 115 -8.94 -9.41 -5.77
CA SER A 115 -8.13 -10.20 -4.82
C SER A 115 -6.78 -9.55 -4.49
N LEU A 116 -6.29 -8.63 -5.33
CA LEU A 116 -5.04 -7.91 -5.09
C LEU A 116 -5.06 -7.12 -3.77
N ALA A 117 -6.20 -6.51 -3.43
CA ALA A 117 -6.37 -5.69 -2.23
C ALA A 117 -6.69 -6.53 -0.98
N GLN A 118 -7.04 -7.81 -1.16
CA GLN A 118 -7.53 -8.69 -0.11
C GLN A 118 -6.40 -9.44 0.61
N PRO A 119 -6.58 -9.79 1.89
CA PRO A 119 -5.66 -10.67 2.60
C PRO A 119 -5.57 -12.05 1.92
N LYS A 120 -4.35 -12.57 1.78
CA LYS A 120 -4.13 -13.91 1.22
C LYS A 120 -4.11 -14.98 2.31
N GLY A 121 -5.09 -15.89 2.24
CA GLY A 121 -5.13 -17.08 3.08
C GLY A 121 -5.27 -16.78 4.58
N LYS A 122 -4.91 -17.76 5.40
CA LYS A 122 -4.92 -17.61 6.88
C LYS A 122 -3.72 -16.78 7.34
N PRO A 123 -3.87 -15.96 8.39
CA PRO A 123 -2.74 -15.27 9.01
C PRO A 123 -1.63 -16.25 9.41
N ALA A 124 -0.41 -15.99 8.97
CA ALA A 124 0.76 -16.81 9.24
C ALA A 124 1.99 -15.92 9.46
N SER A 125 2.85 -16.33 10.41
CA SER A 125 4.15 -15.71 10.67
C SER A 125 5.29 -16.64 10.23
N HIS A 126 6.53 -16.19 10.37
CA HIS A 126 7.73 -16.94 10.01
C HIS A 126 8.72 -16.99 11.17
N LYS A 127 9.59 -18.00 11.20
CA LYS A 127 10.68 -18.11 12.19
C LYS A 127 11.68 -16.94 12.14
N LEU A 128 11.78 -16.26 11.00
CA LEU A 128 12.64 -15.08 10.80
C LEU A 128 11.88 -13.76 11.02
N ALA A 129 10.58 -13.82 11.30
CA ALA A 129 9.79 -12.66 11.69
C ALA A 129 10.05 -12.32 13.16
N LYS A 130 9.89 -11.05 13.52
CA LYS A 130 9.90 -10.64 14.93
C LYS A 130 8.58 -11.08 15.57
N GLN A 131 8.67 -11.69 16.75
CA GLN A 131 7.53 -12.08 17.56
C GLN A 131 7.87 -11.74 19.01
N VAL A 132 6.96 -11.05 19.70
CA VAL A 132 7.19 -10.50 21.04
C VAL A 132 6.00 -10.87 21.92
N TYR A 133 6.27 -11.45 23.09
CA TYR A 133 5.24 -11.67 24.10
C TYR A 133 4.93 -10.36 24.81
N TRP A 134 3.64 -10.01 24.87
CA TRP A 134 3.12 -8.86 25.59
C TRP A 134 2.33 -9.35 26.80
N PRO A 135 2.73 -8.97 28.03
CA PRO A 135 2.04 -9.40 29.24
C PRO A 135 0.64 -8.79 29.31
N LEU A 136 -0.30 -9.60 29.79
CA LEU A 136 -1.64 -9.18 30.17
C LEU A 136 -1.80 -9.31 31.68
N ASP A 137 -2.96 -8.87 32.17
CA ASP A 137 -3.38 -9.18 33.54
C ASP A 137 -3.49 -10.71 33.73
N ASN A 138 -3.38 -11.15 34.98
CA ASN A 138 -3.47 -12.58 35.37
C ASN A 138 -2.33 -13.49 34.87
N GLY A 139 -1.19 -12.93 34.43
CA GLY A 139 -0.03 -13.71 34.01
C GLY A 139 -0.18 -14.36 32.63
N GLU A 140 -1.16 -13.91 31.85
CA GLU A 140 -1.36 -14.30 30.45
C GLU A 140 -0.51 -13.43 29.52
N TYR A 141 -0.38 -13.86 28.26
CA TYR A 141 0.40 -13.14 27.26
C TYR A 141 -0.27 -13.18 25.90
N HIS A 142 -0.21 -12.06 25.18
CA HIS A 142 -0.44 -12.02 23.74
C HIS A 142 0.90 -12.16 23.00
N LEU A 143 0.91 -12.93 21.91
CA LEU A 143 2.03 -12.93 20.99
C LEU A 143 1.81 -11.88 19.91
N LEU A 144 2.60 -10.81 19.92
CA LEU A 144 2.56 -9.76 18.93
C LEU A 144 3.56 -10.04 17.81
N ALA A 145 3.11 -9.95 16.57
CA ALA A 145 3.95 -10.07 15.37
C ALA A 145 3.98 -8.73 14.62
N PRO A 146 4.87 -7.79 15.01
CA PRO A 146 4.95 -6.50 14.36
C PRO A 146 5.39 -6.65 12.90
N LEU A 147 4.71 -5.93 12.01
CA LEU A 147 5.04 -5.83 10.59
C LEU A 147 5.62 -4.45 10.29
N PHE A 148 6.45 -4.36 9.25
CA PHE A 148 7.03 -3.08 8.84
C PHE A 148 5.99 -2.21 8.12
N PRO A 149 5.68 -1.00 8.62
CA PRO A 149 4.63 -0.14 8.07
C PRO A 149 5.15 0.66 6.86
N THR A 150 5.27 0.01 5.70
CA THR A 150 5.83 0.61 4.47
C THR A 150 5.12 1.91 4.07
N SER A 151 3.78 1.95 4.15
CA SER A 151 3.01 3.16 3.80
C SER A 151 3.28 4.34 4.72
N LEU A 152 3.45 4.10 6.02
CA LEU A 152 3.80 5.15 6.98
C LEU A 152 5.20 5.69 6.76
N VAL A 153 6.16 4.77 6.59
CA VAL A 153 7.55 5.15 6.33
C VAL A 153 7.66 5.95 5.03
N HIS A 154 6.92 5.56 3.99
CA HIS A 154 6.88 6.32 2.73
C HIS A 154 6.25 7.71 2.89
N GLY A 155 5.17 7.82 3.67
CA GLY A 155 4.55 9.11 3.99
C GLY A 155 5.51 10.06 4.70
N VAL A 156 6.17 9.57 5.75
CA VAL A 156 7.21 10.34 6.48
C VAL A 156 8.38 10.69 5.58
N TRP A 157 8.84 9.76 4.74
CA TRP A 157 9.93 10.02 3.80
C TRP A 157 9.58 11.12 2.78
N LYS A 158 8.34 11.14 2.26
CA LYS A 158 7.88 12.21 1.36
C LYS A 158 7.89 13.56 2.06
N MET A 159 7.40 13.63 3.30
CA MET A 159 7.39 14.84 4.12
C MET A 159 8.81 15.37 4.31
N ILE A 160 9.74 14.53 4.79
CA ILE A 160 11.15 14.90 4.96
C ILE A 160 11.77 15.37 3.63
N ARG A 161 11.45 14.68 2.53
CA ARG A 161 11.98 15.06 1.22
C ARG A 161 11.49 16.43 0.78
N GLU A 162 10.22 16.74 1.00
CA GLU A 162 9.65 18.05 0.69
C GLU A 162 10.25 19.14 1.60
N ASP A 163 10.31 18.89 2.90
CA ASP A 163 10.82 19.84 3.90
C ASP A 163 12.30 20.15 3.76
N LEU A 164 13.08 19.25 3.14
CA LEU A 164 14.52 19.43 2.96
C LEU A 164 14.92 19.83 1.54
N PHE A 165 14.15 19.44 0.51
CA PHE A 165 14.57 19.56 -0.89
C PHE A 165 13.56 20.21 -1.82
N SER A 166 12.44 20.72 -1.31
CA SER A 166 11.51 21.55 -2.09
C SER A 166 12.17 22.83 -2.57
N GLU A 167 11.66 23.37 -3.69
CA GLU A 167 12.13 24.65 -4.23
C GLU A 167 11.87 25.80 -3.26
N THR A 168 10.77 25.75 -2.50
CA THR A 168 10.45 26.72 -1.44
C THR A 168 11.47 26.68 -0.30
N THR A 169 11.86 25.49 0.15
CA THR A 169 12.89 25.31 1.18
C THR A 169 14.26 25.77 0.68
N LYS A 170 14.61 25.47 -0.58
CA LYS A 170 15.86 25.96 -1.19
C LYS A 170 15.89 27.48 -1.23
N ALA A 171 14.81 28.12 -1.70
CA ALA A 171 14.69 29.57 -1.73
C ALA A 171 14.79 30.19 -0.32
N ALA A 172 14.15 29.58 0.68
CA ALA A 172 14.25 30.03 2.08
C ALA A 172 15.68 29.93 2.63
N ARG A 173 16.40 28.85 2.32
CA ARG A 173 17.81 28.69 2.70
C ARG A 173 18.72 29.68 1.97
N GLU A 174 18.48 29.95 0.69
CA GLU A 174 19.22 30.95 -0.09
C GLU A 174 18.99 32.35 0.47
N ALA A 175 17.75 32.71 0.79
CA ALA A 175 17.41 33.98 1.42
C ALA A 175 18.10 34.14 2.79
N HIS A 176 18.09 33.08 3.62
CA HIS A 176 18.82 33.07 4.88
C HIS A 176 20.33 33.28 4.68
N ARG A 177 20.95 32.60 3.70
CA ARG A 177 22.37 32.79 3.35
C ARG A 177 22.67 34.20 2.83
N ALA A 178 21.72 34.82 2.13
CA ALA A 178 21.83 36.19 1.63
C ALA A 178 21.50 37.26 2.68
N GLY A 179 21.07 36.86 3.90
CA GLY A 179 20.62 37.79 4.94
C GLY A 179 19.30 38.51 4.61
N VAL A 180 18.51 37.96 3.67
CA VAL A 180 17.22 38.53 3.24
C VAL A 180 16.08 37.74 3.88
N SER A 181 15.03 38.43 4.31
CA SER A 181 13.84 37.79 4.87
C SER A 181 13.06 37.03 3.79
N HIS A 182 12.56 35.85 4.14
CA HIS A 182 11.70 35.02 3.29
C HIS A 182 10.39 34.70 4.01
N LEU A 183 9.28 34.64 3.27
CA LEU A 183 7.93 34.48 3.85
C LEU A 183 7.71 33.11 4.52
N GLN A 184 8.43 32.09 4.07
CA GLN A 184 8.38 30.75 4.63
C GLN A 184 9.72 30.39 5.28
N GLY A 185 9.65 29.75 6.45
CA GLY A 185 10.81 29.13 7.10
C GLY A 185 11.26 27.85 6.40
N TYR A 186 12.35 27.26 6.89
CA TYR A 186 12.86 25.96 6.42
C TYR A 186 13.16 25.05 7.62
N HIS A 187 13.16 23.73 7.38
CA HIS A 187 13.53 22.72 8.36
C HIS A 187 14.97 22.21 8.11
N GLU A 188 15.65 21.74 9.16
CA GLU A 188 16.97 21.09 9.13
C GLU A 188 16.96 19.77 9.91
#